data_AF-A0A815TM24-F1
#
_entry.id   AF-A0A815TM24-F1
#
_cell.length_a   1.000
_cell.length_b   1.000
_cell.length_c   1.000
_cell.angle_alpha   90.00
_cell.angle_beta   90.00
_cell.angle_gamma   90.00
#
_symmetry.space_group_name_H-M   'P 1'
#
loop_
_entity.id
_entity.type
_entity.pdbx_description
1 polymer ?
#
loop_
_entity_poly.entity_id
_entity_poly.type
_entity_poly.pdbx_seq_one_letter_code
_entity_poly.pdbx_strand_id
1 'polypeptide(L)' 'MEELASDDDYEDRENLGNTQPGDGPRNNGRSPIQLTERANYLKASDALKMDLVENPEQVATPGIGFQVAVWF' A
#
# COMPACT_ATOMS: atom_id res chain seq x y z
N MET A 1 12.17 -7.51 -2.20
CA MET A 1 12.58 -6.57 -1.14
C MET A 1 11.35 -6.42 -0.27
N GLU A 2 11.38 -7.07 0.88
CA GLU A 2 10.27 -7.24 1.83
C GLU A 2 10.67 -6.44 3.09
N GLU A 3 9.69 -5.78 3.71
CA GLU A 3 9.83 -4.62 4.59
C GLU A 3 10.64 -4.89 5.89
N LEU A 4 11.22 -3.83 6.48
CA LEU A 4 12.05 -3.86 7.71
C LEU A 4 11.24 -3.65 9.01
N ALA A 5 9.92 -3.46 8.92
CA ALA A 5 9.00 -3.31 10.06
C ALA A 5 7.99 -4.48 10.05
N SER A 6 7.60 -4.96 11.24
CA SER A 6 6.62 -6.03 11.35
C SER A 6 5.26 -5.50 10.92
N ASP A 7 4.52 -6.25 10.10
CA ASP A 7 3.18 -5.89 9.61
C ASP A 7 2.21 -5.43 10.73
N ASP A 8 2.42 -5.92 11.96
CA ASP A 8 1.70 -5.55 13.18
C ASP A 8 1.88 -4.09 13.62
N ASP A 9 2.99 -3.43 13.23
CA ASP A 9 3.24 -2.05 13.64
C ASP A 9 2.22 -1.08 13.03
N TYR A 10 1.55 -1.45 11.94
CA TYR A 10 0.65 -0.59 11.18
C TYR A 10 -0.84 -0.78 11.49
N GLU A 11 -1.23 -1.81 12.25
CA GLU A 11 -2.63 -2.02 12.64
C GLU A 11 -3.19 -0.84 13.45
N ASP A 12 -4.48 -0.55 13.26
CA ASP A 12 -5.26 0.48 13.98
C ASP A 12 -4.67 1.92 13.96
N ARG A 13 -3.75 2.22 13.04
CA ARG A 13 -3.23 3.58 12.84
C ARG A 13 -4.21 4.45 12.05
N GLU A 14 -5.16 5.02 12.77
CA GLU A 14 -6.21 5.89 12.21
C GLU A 14 -5.66 7.05 11.37
N ASN A 15 -4.55 7.66 11.79
CA ASN A 15 -3.91 8.77 11.06
C ASN A 15 -3.31 8.36 9.71
N LEU A 16 -3.11 7.06 9.49
CA LEU A 16 -2.61 6.46 8.25
C LEU A 16 -3.72 5.79 7.43
N GLY A 17 -4.96 5.89 7.91
CA GLY A 17 -6.14 5.30 7.29
C GLY A 17 -6.31 3.80 7.53
N ASN A 18 -5.49 3.18 8.38
CA ASN A 18 -5.61 1.77 8.74
C ASN A 18 -6.72 1.61 9.79
N THR A 19 -7.97 1.75 9.35
CA THR A 19 -9.16 1.76 10.22
C THR A 19 -9.97 0.47 10.14
N GLN A 20 -9.54 -0.50 9.33
CA GLN A 20 -10.17 -1.81 9.19
C GLN A 20 -9.23 -2.91 9.74
N PRO A 21 -9.77 -3.92 10.44
CA PRO A 21 -8.97 -5.04 10.91
C PRO A 21 -8.19 -5.69 9.76
N GLY A 22 -6.86 -5.83 9.92
CA GLY A 22 -5.99 -6.44 8.92
C GLY A 22 -5.40 -5.46 7.91
N ASP A 23 -5.63 -4.14 8.07
CA ASP A 23 -5.05 -3.11 7.20
C ASP A 23 -3.51 -3.04 7.29
N GLY A 24 -2.90 -3.45 8.41
CA GLY A 24 -1.45 -3.45 8.60
C GLY A 24 -0.73 -4.41 7.64
N PRO A 25 -0.96 -5.74 7.73
CA PRO A 25 -0.41 -6.72 6.80
C PRO A 25 -0.88 -6.51 5.36
N ARG A 26 -2.10 -6.00 5.16
CA ARG A 26 -2.68 -5.82 3.82
C ARG A 26 -2.06 -4.63 3.07
N ASN A 27 -1.69 -3.56 3.76
CA ASN A 27 -1.09 -2.35 3.17
C ASN A 27 0.40 -2.21 3.52
N ASN A 28 1.11 -3.33 3.64
CA ASN A 28 2.54 -3.35 3.86
C ASN A 28 3.36 -2.85 2.67
N GLY A 29 4.65 -2.58 2.90
CA GLY A 29 5.54 -1.92 1.95
C GLY A 29 5.71 -2.71 0.65
N ARG A 30 5.20 -2.17 -0.46
CA ARG A 30 5.35 -2.77 -1.81
C ARG A 30 6.02 -1.82 -2.79
N SER A 31 6.49 -2.38 -3.90
CA SER A 31 7.16 -1.65 -4.99
C SER A 31 8.52 -1.02 -4.61
N PRO A 32 9.25 -0.41 -5.57
CA PRO A 32 10.55 0.21 -5.31
C PRO A 32 10.51 1.36 -4.29
N ILE A 33 9.37 2.02 -4.13
CA ILE A 33 9.22 3.13 -3.17
C ILE A 33 8.71 2.68 -1.80
N GLN A 34 8.46 1.37 -1.63
CA GLN A 34 7.86 0.82 -0.40
C GLN A 34 6.56 1.57 -0.02
N LEU A 35 5.58 1.56 -0.94
CA LEU A 35 4.25 2.11 -0.69
C LEU A 35 3.61 1.36 0.48
N THR A 36 3.36 2.07 1.57
CA THR A 36 2.72 1.60 2.80
C THR A 36 1.45 2.40 3.08
N GLU A 37 0.63 1.93 4.03
CA GLU A 37 -0.56 2.60 4.57
C GLU A 37 -1.77 2.65 3.62
N ARG A 38 -2.97 2.29 4.12
CA ARG A 38 -4.21 2.28 3.33
C ARG A 38 -4.49 3.61 2.64
N ALA A 39 -4.19 4.73 3.29
CA ALA A 39 -4.39 6.06 2.71
C ALA A 39 -3.60 6.28 1.41
N ASN A 40 -2.39 5.72 1.29
CA ASN A 40 -1.59 5.86 0.08
C ASN A 40 -2.08 4.91 -1.02
N TYR A 41 -2.51 3.70 -0.67
CA TYR A 41 -3.19 2.79 -1.61
C TYR A 41 -4.48 3.40 -2.17
N LEU A 42 -5.25 4.13 -1.36
CA LEU A 42 -6.46 4.84 -1.81
C LEU A 42 -6.12 5.95 -2.82
N LYS A 43 -5.14 6.80 -2.50
CA LYS A 43 -4.70 7.89 -3.40
C LYS A 43 -4.14 7.34 -4.72
N ALA A 44 -3.35 6.26 -4.66
CA ALA A 44 -2.82 5.59 -5.85
C ALA A 44 -3.94 4.98 -6.70
N SER A 45 -4.93 4.35 -6.05
CA SER A 45 -6.11 3.78 -6.73
C SER A 45 -6.86 4.84 -7.53
N ASP A 46 -7.12 5.99 -6.92
CA ASP A 46 -7.82 7.11 -7.55
C ASP A 46 -7.03 7.73 -8.71
N ALA A 47 -5.72 7.85 -8.58
CA ALA A 47 -4.85 8.45 -9.59
C ALA A 47 -4.64 7.53 -10.80
N LEU A 48 -4.39 6.24 -10.56
CA LEU A 48 -4.09 5.25 -11.59
C LEU A 48 -5.34 4.57 -12.15
N LYS A 49 -6.51 4.82 -11.56
CA LYS A 49 -7.80 4.18 -11.90
C LYS A 49 -7.74 2.65 -11.81
N MET A 50 -7.11 2.18 -10.73
CA MET A 50 -6.95 0.75 -10.40
C MET A 50 -7.45 0.51 -8.97
N ASP A 51 -8.00 -0.67 -8.68
CA ASP A 51 -8.43 -1.00 -7.32
C ASP A 51 -7.29 -1.61 -6.51
N LEU A 52 -6.38 -0.75 -6.04
CA LEU A 52 -5.20 -1.15 -5.27
C LEU A 52 -5.52 -1.29 -3.77
N VAL A 53 -6.67 -0.80 -3.30
CA VAL A 53 -7.10 -0.97 -1.92
C VAL A 53 -7.60 -2.40 -1.69
N GLU A 54 -8.44 -2.91 -2.59
CA GLU A 54 -8.87 -4.31 -2.48
C GLU A 54 -7.82 -5.30 -3.00
N ASN A 55 -6.91 -4.87 -3.87
CA ASN A 55 -5.88 -5.73 -4.47
C ASN A 55 -4.46 -5.16 -4.29
N PRO A 56 -3.98 -4.93 -3.06
CA PRO A 56 -2.70 -4.28 -2.80
C PRO A 56 -1.50 -5.09 -3.31
N GLU A 57 -1.64 -6.41 -3.44
CA GLU A 57 -0.61 -7.30 -4.01
C GLU A 57 -0.24 -6.94 -5.45
N GLN A 58 -1.13 -6.26 -6.19
CA GLN A 58 -0.85 -5.78 -7.54
C GLN A 58 0.34 -4.80 -7.58
N VAL A 59 0.54 -4.01 -6.52
CA VAL A 59 1.65 -3.05 -6.38
C VAL A 59 3.02 -3.75 -6.29
N ALA A 60 3.06 -5.05 -5.96
CA ALA A 60 4.27 -5.85 -5.99
C ALA A 60 4.68 -6.30 -7.41
N THR A 61 3.78 -6.19 -8.40
CA THR A 61 4.13 -6.49 -9.79
C THR A 61 5.01 -5.38 -10.36
N PRO A 62 6.03 -5.69 -11.19
CA PRO A 62 6.92 -4.65 -11.71
C PRO A 62 6.19 -3.53 -12.47
N GLY A 63 5.19 -3.86 -13.30
CA GLY A 63 4.46 -2.88 -14.09
C GLY A 63 3.72 -1.86 -13.24
N ILE A 64 2.87 -2.33 -12.33
CA ILE A 64 2.08 -1.45 -11.45
C ILE A 64 2.98 -0.80 -10.40
N GLY A 65 3.96 -1.52 -9.87
CA GLY A 65 4.93 -0.98 -8.92
C GLY A 65 5.71 0.22 -9.48
N PHE A 66 6.08 0.21 -10.76
CA PHE A 66 6.70 1.39 -11.39
C PHE A 66 5.70 2.50 -11.69
N GLN A 67 4.44 2.20 -12.03
CA GLN A 67 3.42 3.24 -12.19
C GLN A 67 3.16 3.98 -10.87
N VAL A 68 3.06 3.24 -9.77
CA VAL A 68 2.95 3.78 -8.41
C VAL A 68 4.19 4.62 -8.08
N ALA A 69 5.40 4.13 -8.36
CA ALA A 69 6.64 4.85 -8.10
C ALA A 69 6.80 6.15 -8.91
N VAL A 70 6.22 6.24 -10.11
CA VAL A 70 6.23 7.46 -10.92
C VAL A 70 5.17 8.47 -10.46
N TRP A 71 4.05 7.98 -9.90
CA TRP A 71 2.96 8.82 -9.43
C TRP A 71 3.24 9.49 -8.08
N PHE A 72 3.86 8.74 -7.15
CA PHE A 72 4.10 9.17 -5.77
C PHE A 72 5.22 10.22 -5.67
#